data_AF-A0A180F9V1-F1
#
_entry.id   AF-A0A180F9V1-F1
#
_cell.length_a   1.000
_cell.length_b   1.000
_cell.length_c   1.000
_cell.angle_alpha   90.00
_cell.angle_beta   90.00
_cell.angle_gamma   90.00
#
_symmetry.space_group_name_H-M   'P 1'
#
loop_
_entity.id
_entity.type
_entity.pdbx_description
1 polymer ?
#
loop_
_entity_poly.entity_id
_entity_poly.type
_entity_poly.pdbx_seq_one_letter_code
_entity_poly.pdbx_strand_id
1 'polypeptide(L)'
;MFETLLLFHVCKHQRSLFPKLVSYNRFAELEKEAALPITCFLKTCLSGDCTGIAFAGSACLKVFRNQRIYNHKIFKNIAGRGKSFVGRFFGFKLRLICSKKGEIINFVFAPGNADDRNPLKSDNLLKGVRGKFFADKG
;
A
#
# COMPACT_ATOMS: atom_id res chain seq x y z
N MET A 1 0.07 -6.95 -10.64
CA MET A 1 -0.34 -7.24 -9.25
C MET A 1 -1.80 -7.65 -9.25
N PHE A 2 -2.73 -6.75 -9.59
CA PHE A 2 -4.19 -6.99 -9.57
C PHE A 2 -4.65 -8.10 -10.53
N GLU A 3 -4.30 -8.03 -11.83
CA GLU A 3 -4.63 -9.13 -12.78
C GLU A 3 -4.03 -10.46 -12.33
N THR A 4 -2.78 -10.42 -11.84
CA THR A 4 -2.08 -11.63 -11.40
C THR A 4 -2.75 -12.23 -10.16
N LEU A 5 -3.16 -11.39 -9.22
CA LEU A 5 -3.85 -11.79 -8.00
C LEU A 5 -5.23 -12.37 -8.32
N LEU A 6 -6.00 -11.73 -9.21
CA LEU A 6 -7.28 -12.28 -9.66
C LEU A 6 -7.09 -13.62 -10.38
N LEU A 7 -6.28 -13.66 -11.44
CA LEU A 7 -6.19 -14.81 -12.34
C LEU A 7 -5.43 -16.01 -11.74
N PHE A 8 -4.38 -15.76 -10.97
CA PHE A 8 -3.53 -16.85 -10.46
C PHE A 8 -3.79 -17.18 -9.00
N HIS A 9 -4.38 -16.28 -8.20
CA HIS A 9 -4.66 -16.54 -6.79
C HIS A 9 -6.15 -16.73 -6.51
N VAL A 10 -6.99 -15.72 -6.77
CA VAL A 10 -8.42 -15.78 -6.46
C VAL A 10 -9.13 -16.86 -7.29
N CYS A 11 -8.91 -16.87 -8.60
CA CYS A 11 -9.47 -17.85 -9.53
C CYS A 11 -9.04 -19.29 -9.25
N LYS A 12 -7.87 -19.52 -8.64
CA LYS A 12 -7.30 -20.87 -8.45
C LYS A 12 -7.49 -21.40 -7.04
N HIS A 13 -7.32 -20.55 -6.03
CA HIS A 13 -7.23 -20.98 -4.64
C HIS A 13 -8.39 -20.50 -3.76
N GLN A 14 -9.19 -19.52 -4.20
CA GLN A 14 -10.24 -18.91 -3.37
C GLN A 14 -11.65 -19.00 -3.99
N ARG A 15 -11.88 -19.96 -4.89
CA ARG A 15 -13.21 -20.15 -5.52
C ARG A 15 -14.32 -20.42 -4.51
N SER A 16 -14.02 -21.08 -3.39
CA SER A 16 -14.99 -21.32 -2.31
C SER A 16 -15.48 -20.03 -1.65
N LEU A 17 -14.60 -19.02 -1.54
CA LEU A 17 -14.91 -17.72 -0.95
C LEU A 17 -15.56 -16.77 -1.97
N PHE A 18 -15.32 -16.98 -3.26
CA PHE A 18 -15.87 -16.18 -4.36
C PHE A 18 -16.62 -17.07 -5.36
N PRO A 19 -17.77 -17.65 -4.98
CA PRO A 19 -18.51 -18.61 -5.81
C PRO A 19 -19.05 -17.98 -7.11
N LYS A 20 -19.28 -16.65 -7.10
CA LYS A 20 -19.56 -15.86 -8.31
C LYS A 20 -18.40 -14.91 -8.56
N LEU A 21 -17.51 -15.29 -9.46
CA LEU A 21 -16.40 -14.42 -9.84
C LEU A 21 -16.92 -13.19 -10.59
N VAL A 22 -16.53 -12.01 -10.09
CA VAL A 22 -16.81 -10.75 -10.75
C VAL A 22 -15.82 -10.52 -11.90
N SER A 23 -16.21 -9.71 -12.89
CA SER A 23 -15.29 -9.29 -13.95
C SER A 23 -14.08 -8.56 -13.36
N TYR A 24 -12.94 -8.58 -14.05
CA TYR A 24 -11.74 -7.88 -13.60
C TYR A 24 -11.98 -6.40 -13.27
N ASN A 25 -12.77 -5.70 -14.09
CA ASN A 25 -13.11 -4.31 -13.85
C ASN A 25 -13.91 -4.14 -12.54
N ARG A 26 -14.90 -5.00 -12.31
CA ARG A 26 -15.70 -4.97 -11.09
C ARG A 26 -14.88 -5.36 -9.85
N PHE A 27 -13.95 -6.30 -9.99
CA PHE A 27 -13.01 -6.64 -8.92
C PHE A 27 -12.16 -5.44 -8.51
N ALA A 28 -11.57 -4.73 -9.47
CA ALA A 28 -10.74 -3.57 -9.20
C ALA A 28 -11.54 -2.39 -8.59
N GLU A 29 -12.82 -2.23 -8.95
CA GLU A 29 -13.73 -1.29 -8.29
C GLU A 29 -13.99 -1.66 -6.83
N LEU A 30 -14.32 -2.93 -6.56
CA LEU A 30 -14.57 -3.43 -5.20
C LEU A 30 -13.32 -3.33 -4.33
N GLU A 31 -12.13 -3.60 -4.88
CA GLU A 31 -10.89 -3.46 -4.14
C GLU A 31 -10.59 -2.00 -3.78
N LYS A 32 -10.93 -1.05 -4.67
CA LYS A 32 -10.88 0.39 -4.35
C LYS A 32 -11.86 0.74 -3.23
N GLU A 33 -13.08 0.22 -3.26
CA GLU A 33 -14.07 0.43 -2.19
C GLU A 33 -13.62 -0.18 -0.86
N ALA A 34 -13.02 -1.38 -0.89
CA ALA A 34 -12.50 -2.08 0.28
C ALA A 34 -11.20 -1.47 0.83
N ALA A 35 -10.43 -0.73 0.03
CA ALA A 35 -9.16 -0.16 0.44
C ALA A 35 -9.31 0.80 1.63
N LEU A 36 -10.36 1.62 1.66
CA LEU A 36 -10.65 2.54 2.77
C LEU A 36 -10.97 1.81 4.09
N PRO A 37 -11.95 0.89 4.17
CA PRO A 37 -12.25 0.17 5.41
C PRO A 37 -11.08 -0.71 5.86
N ILE A 38 -10.32 -1.33 4.94
CA ILE A 38 -9.10 -2.07 5.30
C ILE A 38 -8.07 -1.11 5.90
N THR A 39 -7.84 0.05 5.27
CA THR A 39 -6.90 1.06 5.80
C THR A 39 -7.34 1.57 7.17
N CYS A 40 -8.65 1.77 7.38
CA CYS A 40 -9.21 2.15 8.66
C CYS A 40 -8.95 1.07 9.71
N PHE A 41 -9.30 -0.18 9.42
CA PHE A 41 -9.09 -1.33 10.29
C PHE A 41 -7.61 -1.50 10.68
N LEU A 42 -6.69 -1.41 9.72
CA LEU A 42 -5.26 -1.49 9.97
C LEU A 42 -4.79 -0.37 10.92
N LYS A 43 -5.35 0.85 10.82
CA LYS A 43 -4.99 1.98 11.71
C LYS A 43 -5.67 1.95 13.07
N THR A 44 -6.90 1.45 13.15
CA THR A 44 -7.68 1.49 14.40
C THR A 44 -7.45 0.24 15.24
N CYS A 45 -7.27 -0.92 14.60
CA CYS A 45 -7.24 -2.21 15.29
C CYS A 45 -5.85 -2.84 15.33
N LEU A 46 -4.96 -2.53 14.37
CA LEU A 46 -3.63 -3.16 14.28
C LEU A 46 -2.47 -2.19 14.60
N SER A 47 -2.77 -0.98 15.08
CA SER A 47 -1.74 -0.06 15.58
C SER A 47 -1.20 -0.56 16.91
N GLY A 48 0.02 -1.09 16.88
CA GLY A 48 0.73 -1.59 18.06
C GLY A 48 1.56 -0.51 18.76
N ASP A 49 2.01 -0.84 19.96
CA ASP A 49 2.83 0.05 20.77
C ASP A 49 4.29 0.11 20.29
N CYS A 50 4.88 1.30 20.37
CA CYS A 50 6.30 1.46 20.09
C CYS A 50 7.14 0.96 21.28
N THR A 51 7.85 -0.15 21.11
CA THR A 51 8.75 -0.75 22.13
C THR A 51 10.11 -0.05 22.26
N GLY A 52 10.20 1.24 21.92
CA GLY A 52 11.42 2.06 22.03
C GLY A 52 12.40 1.96 20.85
N ILE A 53 12.19 1.04 19.91
CA ILE A 53 12.92 0.96 18.65
C ILE A 53 11.90 0.78 17.52
N ALA A 54 12.00 1.63 16.50
CA ALA A 54 11.13 1.61 15.34
C ALA A 54 11.95 1.58 14.04
N PHE A 55 11.44 0.82 13.07
CA PHE A 55 12.02 0.66 11.73
C PHE A 55 11.08 1.25 10.69
N ALA A 56 11.58 2.09 9.80
CA ALA A 56 10.84 2.60 8.66
C ALA A 56 11.29 1.97 7.36
N GLY A 57 10.30 1.55 6.56
CA GLY A 57 10.50 1.01 5.22
C GLY A 57 9.52 1.63 4.22
N SER A 58 9.91 1.61 2.95
CA SER A 58 9.07 2.02 1.82
C SER A 58 8.93 0.88 0.83
N ALA A 59 7.70 0.58 0.41
CA ALA A 59 7.41 -0.42 -0.60
C ALA A 59 6.58 0.18 -1.74
N CYS A 60 6.96 -0.14 -2.98
CA CYS A 60 6.23 0.31 -4.17
C CYS A 60 5.10 -0.67 -4.51
N LEU A 61 3.86 -0.23 -4.37
CA LEU A 61 2.66 -0.98 -4.72
C LEU A 61 2.25 -0.69 -6.16
N LYS A 62 2.45 -1.67 -7.06
CA LYS A 62 2.15 -1.54 -8.48
C LYS A 62 0.69 -1.87 -8.74
N VAL A 63 -0.11 -0.88 -9.12
CA VAL A 63 -1.55 -1.07 -9.35
C VAL A 63 -1.81 -1.61 -10.76
N PHE A 64 -1.25 -0.94 -11.78
CA PHE A 64 -1.39 -1.38 -13.17
C PHE A 64 -0.04 -1.56 -13.85
N ARG A 65 -0.05 -2.30 -14.96
CA ARG A 65 1.08 -2.28 -15.91
C ARG A 65 1.17 -0.89 -16.54
N ASN A 66 2.39 -0.39 -16.75
CA ASN A 66 2.59 0.95 -17.29
C ASN A 66 1.93 1.18 -18.66
N GLN A 67 1.80 0.12 -19.46
CA GLN A 67 1.14 0.14 -20.77
C GLN A 67 -0.36 0.44 -20.70
N ARG A 68 -1.04 0.08 -19.59
CA ARG A 68 -2.49 0.22 -19.44
C ARG A 68 -2.91 1.46 -18.63
N ILE A 69 -1.98 2.36 -18.33
CA ILE A 69 -2.26 3.57 -17.55
C ILE A 69 -3.29 4.47 -18.27
N TYR A 70 -3.33 4.54 -19.60
CA TYR A 70 -4.27 5.45 -20.26
C TYR A 70 -5.72 4.94 -20.23
N ASN A 71 -5.91 3.63 -20.08
CA ASN A 71 -7.24 3.00 -20.11
C ASN A 71 -7.87 2.85 -18.71
N HIS A 72 -7.10 3.07 -17.63
CA HIS A 72 -7.63 2.92 -16.28
C HIS A 72 -8.42 4.15 -15.83
N LYS A 73 -9.62 3.93 -15.27
CA LYS A 73 -10.46 4.99 -14.68
C LYS A 73 -10.56 4.90 -13.15
N ILE A 74 -10.31 3.72 -12.59
CA ILE A 74 -10.59 3.38 -11.18
C ILE A 74 -9.72 4.18 -10.20
N PHE A 75 -8.40 4.21 -10.44
CA PHE A 75 -7.42 4.91 -9.60
C PHE A 75 -6.92 6.23 -10.21
N LYS A 76 -7.65 6.77 -11.19
CA LYS A 76 -7.34 8.06 -11.80
C LYS A 76 -7.35 9.14 -10.72
N ASN A 77 -6.36 10.02 -10.73
CA ASN A 77 -6.13 11.09 -9.73
C ASN A 77 -5.77 10.63 -8.31
N ILE A 78 -5.71 9.32 -8.03
CA ILE A 78 -5.32 8.78 -6.72
C ILE A 78 -3.94 8.11 -6.81
N ALA A 79 -3.72 7.29 -7.84
CA ALA A 79 -2.43 6.64 -8.10
C ALA A 79 -1.52 7.52 -8.97
N GLY A 80 -0.21 7.41 -8.74
CA GLY A 80 0.81 8.22 -9.42
C GLY A 80 1.87 7.38 -10.13
N ARG A 81 2.57 7.99 -11.08
CA ARG A 81 3.76 7.38 -11.72
C ARG A 81 4.98 7.57 -10.81
N GLY A 82 5.54 6.48 -10.33
CA GLY A 82 6.74 6.48 -9.49
C GLY A 82 7.95 5.84 -10.15
N LYS A 83 9.11 6.07 -9.56
CA LYS A 83 10.35 5.35 -9.86
C LYS A 83 10.70 4.48 -8.65
N SER A 84 11.06 3.23 -8.91
CA SER A 84 11.61 2.27 -7.95
C SER A 84 12.98 1.80 -8.44
N PHE A 85 13.74 1.09 -7.60
CA PHE A 85 14.98 0.41 -8.02
C PHE A 85 14.77 -0.53 -9.21
N VAL A 86 13.58 -1.16 -9.28
CA VAL A 86 13.19 -2.08 -10.34
C VAL A 86 12.55 -1.36 -11.55
N GLY A 87 12.65 -0.02 -11.63
CA GLY A 87 12.16 0.79 -12.73
C GLY A 87 10.88 1.60 -12.43
N ARG A 88 10.28 2.15 -13.48
CA ARG A 88 9.06 2.98 -13.39
C ARG A 88 7.83 2.13 -13.10
N PHE A 89 6.93 2.63 -12.28
CA PHE A 89 5.66 1.97 -11.98
C PHE A 89 4.50 2.97 -11.87
N PHE A 90 3.28 2.47 -11.93
CA PHE A 90 2.07 3.24 -11.65
C PHE A 90 1.31 2.63 -10.47
N GLY A 91 1.11 3.42 -9.43
CA GLY A 91 0.47 2.95 -8.21
C GLY A 91 0.79 3.84 -7.01
N PHE A 92 1.08 3.19 -5.88
CA PHE A 92 1.27 3.82 -4.58
C PHE A 92 2.66 3.50 -4.02
N LYS A 93 3.17 4.39 -3.17
CA LYS A 93 4.26 4.09 -2.24
C LYS A 93 3.65 3.89 -0.86
N LEU A 94 3.82 2.71 -0.30
CA LEU A 94 3.49 2.41 1.08
C LEU A 94 4.71 2.73 1.94
N ARG A 95 4.55 3.63 2.90
CA ARG A 95 5.54 3.89 3.94
C ARG A 95 5.02 3.27 5.23
N LEU A 96 5.81 2.39 5.82
CA LEU A 96 5.42 1.59 6.98
C LEU A 96 6.46 1.77 8.08
N ILE A 97 5.99 1.96 9.31
CA ILE A 97 6.79 1.97 10.52
C ILE A 97 6.39 0.77 11.36
N CYS A 98 7.37 -0.07 11.70
CA CYS A 98 7.16 -1.24 12.55
C CYS A 98 8.00 -1.17 13.83
N SER A 99 7.49 -1.76 14.91
CA SER A 99 8.25 -1.99 16.13
C SER A 99 9.30 -3.07 15.91
N LYS A 100 10.27 -3.19 16.84
CA LYS A 100 11.23 -4.32 16.86
C LYS A 100 10.56 -5.69 16.89
N LYS A 101 9.33 -5.78 17.40
CA LYS A 101 8.54 -7.03 17.44
C LYS A 101 7.79 -7.31 16.13
N GLY A 102 7.85 -6.40 15.15
CA GLY A 102 7.15 -6.51 13.88
C GLY A 102 5.72 -5.97 13.89
N GLU A 103 5.30 -5.30 14.98
CA GLU A 103 3.98 -4.68 15.05
C GLU A 103 3.93 -3.40 14.22
N ILE A 104 2.83 -3.18 13.51
CA ILE A 104 2.64 -1.97 12.71
C ILE A 104 2.35 -0.81 13.67
N ILE A 105 3.26 0.16 13.76
CA ILE A 105 3.06 1.35 14.57
C ILE A 105 2.24 2.36 13.76
N ASN A 106 2.68 2.62 12.53
CA ASN A 106 2.02 3.58 11.66
C ASN A 106 2.34 3.32 10.18
N PHE A 107 1.44 3.73 9.29
CA PHE A 107 1.66 3.63 7.86
C PHE A 107 0.90 4.70 7.08
N VAL A 108 1.42 5.03 5.90
CA VAL A 108 0.82 5.99 4.96
C VAL A 108 0.95 5.46 3.54
N PHE A 109 -0.16 5.52 2.80
CA PHE A 109 -0.16 5.39 1.35
C PHE A 109 0.05 6.77 0.73
N ALA A 110 1.04 6.87 -0.14
CA ALA A 110 1.26 8.05 -0.97
C ALA A 110 1.15 7.68 -2.45
N PRO A 111 0.74 8.61 -3.32
CA PRO A 111 0.81 8.41 -4.77
C PRO A 111 2.23 8.03 -5.21
N GLY A 112 2.37 7.24 -6.28
CA GLY A 112 3.67 6.77 -6.75
C GLY A 112 4.68 7.88 -7.10
N ASN A 113 4.19 9.05 -7.50
CA ASN A 113 5.00 10.23 -7.80
C ASN A 113 5.38 11.04 -6.55
N ALA A 114 4.89 10.68 -5.36
CA ALA A 114 5.24 11.37 -4.13
C ALA A 114 6.74 11.21 -3.86
N ASP A 115 7.39 12.34 -3.58
CA ASP A 115 8.78 12.36 -3.12
C ASP A 115 8.88 11.61 -1.78
N ASP A 116 9.92 10.81 -1.62
CA ASP A 116 10.21 10.08 -0.40
C ASP A 116 10.78 10.97 0.70
N ARG A 117 11.27 12.16 0.35
CA ARG A 117 11.85 13.14 1.28
C ARG A 117 10.82 14.04 1.97
N ASN A 118 9.67 14.27 1.34
CA ASN A 118 8.64 15.19 1.84
C ASN A 118 7.74 14.73 3.01
N PRO A 119 7.52 13.44 3.31
CA PRO A 119 6.53 13.03 4.32
C PRO A 119 7.11 12.73 5.70
N LEU A 120 8.43 12.75 5.89
CA LEU A 120 9.01 12.79 7.24
C LEU A 120 8.57 14.05 8.01
N LYS A 121 8.07 15.07 7.29
CA LYS A 121 7.47 16.29 7.84
C LYS A 121 5.94 16.24 7.98
N SER A 122 5.25 15.18 7.53
CA SER A 122 3.84 15.04 7.86
C SER A 122 3.77 14.51 9.30
N ASP A 123 3.49 15.41 10.24
CA ASP A 123 3.40 15.18 11.70
C ASP A 123 2.63 13.92 12.13
N ASN A 124 1.86 13.32 11.22
CA ASN A 124 1.07 12.13 11.47
C ASN A 124 1.82 10.80 11.34
N LEU A 125 2.94 10.69 10.60
CA LEU A 125 3.61 9.39 10.41
C LEU A 125 4.49 9.01 11.61
N LEU A 126 5.20 9.98 12.18
CA LEU A 126 6.01 9.77 13.39
C LEU A 126 5.17 9.81 14.68
N LYS A 127 3.86 10.08 14.58
CA LYS A 127 2.95 10.08 15.71
C LYS A 127 2.92 8.68 16.34
N GLY A 128 3.28 8.59 17.62
CA GLY A 128 3.36 7.33 18.37
C GLY A 128 4.73 6.64 18.34
N VAL A 129 5.68 7.12 17.52
CA VAL A 129 7.05 6.60 17.49
C VAL A 129 7.85 7.18 18.66
N ARG A 130 8.42 6.32 19.49
CA ARG A 130 9.22 6.70 20.67
C ARG A 130 10.56 5.96 20.64
N GLY A 131 11.64 6.65 21.02
CA GLY A 131 12.98 6.05 21.12
C GLY A 131 13.77 6.06 19.80
N LYS A 132 14.57 5.02 19.55
CA LYS A 132 15.50 4.97 18.40
C LYS A 132 14.74 4.66 17.11
N PHE A 133 14.93 5.51 16.10
CA PHE A 133 14.31 5.38 14.79
C PHE A 133 15.37 5.04 13.74
N PHE A 134 15.18 3.92 13.05
CA PHE A 134 16.04 3.47 11.97
C PHE A 134 15.25 3.50 10.66
N ALA A 135 15.76 4.21 9.66
CA ALA A 135 15.16 4.28 8.34
C ALA A 135 16.19 3.86 7.28
N ASP A 136 15.70 3.17 6.25
CA ASP A 136 16.55 2.81 5.12
C ASP A 136 17.01 4.06 4.37
N LYS A 137 18.29 4.08 3.99
CA LYS A 137 18.92 5.20 3.28
C LYS A 137 18.75 4.98 1.77
N GLY A 138 17.49 5.03 1.34
CA GLY A 138 17.09 4.93 -0.07
C GLY A 138 17.35 6.20 -0.89
#